data_AF-A0A0E4CU23-F1
#
_entry.id   AF-A0A0E4CU23-F1
#
_cell.length_a   1.000
_cell.length_b   1.000
_cell.length_c   1.000
_cell.angle_alpha   90.00
_cell.angle_beta   90.00
_cell.angle_gamma   90.00
#
_symmetry.space_group_name_H-M   'P 1'
#
loop_
_entity.id
_entity.type
_entity.pdbx_description
1 polymer ?
#
loop_
_entity_poly.entity_id
_entity_poly.type
_entity_poly.pdbx_seq_one_letter_code
_entity_poly.pdbx_strand_id
1 'polypeptide(L)'
;MSEAEQNKVLSQQEVLEGIRWNEAGLLPAVVQDADSLEVLMFAYMNKESLQLSLESGQTWFWSRSRGELWHKGGTSGNTQAITSIHYDCDSDTLLVKVVPEGPACHTGETSCFFRELPLSNPAAAKGAKGGPEAVSARPGLNDSARFAVLGELERVIAEREAERPEGAYTTYLFDKGVDKILKKVGEEASETIIAAKNKDNAELRLEVSDLIYHLLVLLQERKLPLDEIMDELSLRHERPRRD
;
A
#
# COMPACT_ATOMS: atom_id res chain seq x y z
N MET A 1 -0.48 -27.37 -24.06
CA MET A 1 -0.93 -26.01 -24.39
C MET A 1 0.28 -25.11 -24.17
N SER A 2 0.80 -24.53 -25.24
CA SER A 2 2.11 -23.87 -25.24
C SER A 2 2.06 -22.54 -24.47
N GLU A 3 3.22 -22.10 -23.97
CA GLU A 3 3.44 -20.77 -23.35
C GLU A 3 3.01 -19.59 -24.25
N ALA A 4 2.65 -19.85 -25.52
CA ALA A 4 2.17 -18.85 -26.47
C ALA A 4 0.70 -18.41 -26.28
N GLU A 5 -0.07 -19.05 -25.38
CA GLU A 5 -1.46 -18.64 -25.08
C GLU A 5 -1.57 -17.62 -23.92
N GLN A 6 -0.47 -17.25 -23.25
CA GLN A 6 -0.50 -16.45 -22.01
C GLN A 6 -0.29 -14.94 -22.16
N ASN A 7 -0.18 -14.38 -23.39
CA ASN A 7 -0.11 -12.92 -23.58
C ASN A 7 -0.87 -12.48 -24.83
N LYS A 8 -2.17 -12.76 -24.88
CA LYS A 8 -3.04 -12.10 -25.87
C LYS A 8 -3.27 -10.67 -25.41
N VAL A 9 -2.55 -9.71 -25.99
CA VAL A 9 -2.84 -8.28 -25.82
C VAL A 9 -4.21 -8.03 -26.45
N LEU A 10 -5.23 -7.88 -25.62
CA LEU A 10 -6.57 -7.50 -26.06
C LEU A 10 -6.51 -6.08 -26.64
N SER A 11 -7.12 -5.88 -27.80
CA SER A 11 -7.35 -4.54 -28.31
C SER A 11 -8.28 -3.75 -27.37
N GLN A 12 -8.18 -2.42 -27.36
CA GLN A 12 -9.08 -1.58 -26.54
C GLN A 12 -10.56 -1.88 -26.83
N GLN A 13 -10.90 -2.21 -28.08
CA GLN A 13 -12.25 -2.56 -28.47
C GLN A 13 -12.71 -3.89 -27.85
N GLU A 14 -11.87 -4.93 -27.88
CA GLU A 14 -12.15 -6.22 -27.22
C GLU A 14 -12.31 -6.04 -25.69
N VAL A 15 -11.50 -5.16 -25.08
CA VAL A 15 -11.64 -4.82 -23.65
C VAL A 15 -12.99 -4.17 -23.37
N LEU A 16 -13.39 -3.16 -24.14
CA LEU A 16 -14.66 -2.44 -23.93
C LEU A 16 -15.89 -3.30 -24.19
N GLU A 17 -15.81 -4.27 -25.11
CA GLU A 17 -16.89 -5.23 -25.41
C GLU A 17 -17.06 -6.30 -24.31
N GLY A 18 -16.00 -6.59 -23.55
CA GLY A 18 -16.02 -7.54 -22.44
C GLY A 18 -16.62 -7.01 -21.13
N ILE A 19 -16.90 -5.70 -21.05
CA ILE A 19 -17.42 -5.03 -19.86
C ILE A 19 -18.96 -5.07 -19.82
N ARG A 20 -19.51 -5.37 -18.64
CA ARG A 20 -20.95 -5.31 -18.38
C ARG A 20 -21.34 -3.94 -17.83
N TRP A 21 -21.88 -3.11 -18.70
CA TRP A 21 -22.45 -1.81 -18.33
C TRP A 21 -23.82 -1.99 -17.68
N ASN A 22 -24.13 -1.19 -16.65
CA ASN A 22 -25.48 -1.15 -16.09
C ASN A 22 -26.48 -0.47 -17.05
N GLU A 23 -27.76 -0.44 -16.68
CA GLU A 23 -28.83 0.16 -17.50
C GLU A 23 -28.61 1.63 -17.86
N ALA A 24 -27.84 2.38 -17.05
CA ALA A 24 -27.48 3.76 -17.29
C ALA A 24 -26.21 3.93 -18.15
N GLY A 25 -25.62 2.83 -18.65
CA GLY A 25 -24.36 2.84 -19.38
C GLY A 25 -23.15 3.15 -18.50
N LEU A 26 -23.24 2.83 -17.20
CA LEU A 26 -22.20 3.13 -16.21
C LEU A 26 -21.61 1.85 -15.62
N LEU A 27 -20.37 1.98 -15.15
CA LEU A 27 -19.54 0.96 -14.56
C LEU A 27 -18.96 1.48 -13.24
N PRO A 28 -19.16 0.81 -12.10
CA PRO A 28 -18.45 1.09 -10.86
C PRO A 28 -16.92 0.92 -11.02
N ALA A 29 -16.16 1.85 -10.47
CA ALA A 29 -14.71 1.81 -10.41
C ALA A 29 -14.23 2.11 -8.98
N VAL A 30 -13.55 1.13 -8.39
CA VAL A 30 -12.84 1.26 -7.11
C VAL A 30 -11.40 1.65 -7.44
N VAL A 31 -10.97 2.79 -6.89
CA VAL A 31 -9.59 3.26 -7.05
C VAL A 31 -8.80 2.87 -5.82
N GLN A 32 -7.68 2.19 -6.03
CA GLN A 32 -6.78 1.73 -4.99
C GLN A 32 -5.38 2.30 -5.24
N ASP A 33 -4.72 2.74 -4.19
CA ASP A 33 -3.31 3.11 -4.23
C ASP A 33 -2.45 1.87 -4.57
N ALA A 34 -1.54 1.99 -5.52
CA ALA A 34 -0.76 0.87 -6.02
C ALA A 34 0.20 0.30 -4.97
N ASP A 35 0.68 1.15 -4.04
CA ASP A 35 1.76 0.84 -3.11
C ASP A 35 1.19 0.45 -1.74
N SER A 36 0.40 1.34 -1.14
CA SER A 36 -0.23 1.12 0.17
C SER A 36 -1.42 0.16 0.12
N LEU A 37 -1.97 -0.08 -1.08
CA LEU A 37 -3.20 -0.84 -1.30
C LEU A 37 -4.42 -0.26 -0.56
N GLU A 38 -4.35 1.00 -0.12
CA GLU A 38 -5.50 1.71 0.45
C GLU A 38 -6.54 1.97 -0.65
N VAL A 39 -7.82 1.70 -0.35
CA VAL A 39 -8.90 2.13 -1.25
C VAL A 39 -9.05 3.64 -1.12
N LEU A 40 -8.74 4.36 -2.20
CA LEU A 40 -8.71 5.82 -2.23
C LEU A 40 -10.10 6.40 -2.48
N MET A 41 -10.83 5.87 -3.46
CA MET A 41 -12.16 6.40 -3.81
C MET A 41 -12.99 5.41 -4.62
N PHE A 42 -14.27 5.75 -4.74
CA PHE A 42 -15.24 5.09 -5.61
C PHE A 42 -15.82 6.10 -6.59
N ALA A 43 -15.92 5.74 -7.86
CA ALA A 43 -16.56 6.54 -8.89
C ALA A 43 -17.22 5.67 -9.95
N TYR A 44 -17.96 6.31 -10.86
CA TYR A 44 -18.51 5.64 -12.04
C TYR A 44 -17.72 6.04 -13.28
N MET A 45 -17.56 5.09 -14.19
CA MET A 45 -17.10 5.33 -15.55
C MET A 45 -18.25 5.05 -16.53
N ASN A 46 -18.38 5.86 -17.57
CA ASN A 46 -19.07 5.47 -18.80
C ASN A 46 -18.04 4.99 -19.85
N LYS A 47 -18.51 4.53 -21.01
CA LYS A 47 -17.64 4.05 -22.10
C LYS A 47 -16.54 5.05 -22.48
N GLU A 48 -16.89 6.33 -22.60
CA GLU A 48 -15.96 7.40 -22.98
C GLU A 48 -14.89 7.65 -21.92
N SER A 49 -15.26 7.73 -20.64
CA SER A 49 -14.31 7.91 -19.54
C SER A 49 -13.36 6.72 -19.37
N LEU A 50 -13.82 5.48 -19.60
CA LEU A 50 -12.93 4.32 -19.58
C LEU A 50 -11.96 4.36 -20.75
N GLN A 51 -12.42 4.71 -21.95
CA GLN A 51 -11.57 4.88 -23.12
C GLN A 51 -10.49 5.94 -22.88
N LEU A 52 -10.86 7.13 -22.39
CA LEU A 52 -9.91 8.18 -22.03
C LEU A 52 -8.92 7.74 -20.97
N SER A 53 -9.35 6.92 -20.01
CA SER A 53 -8.46 6.37 -18.98
C SER A 53 -7.40 5.43 -19.58
N LEU A 54 -7.81 4.54 -20.48
CA LEU A 54 -6.91 3.62 -21.18
C LEU A 54 -5.93 4.36 -22.11
N GLU A 55 -6.37 5.44 -22.76
CA GLU A 55 -5.55 6.22 -23.68
C GLU A 55 -4.56 7.15 -22.96
N SER A 56 -5.01 7.84 -21.90
CA SER A 56 -4.19 8.82 -21.19
C SER A 56 -3.31 8.24 -20.09
N GLY A 57 -3.60 7.01 -19.63
CA GLY A 57 -2.94 6.44 -18.46
C GLY A 57 -3.29 7.16 -17.15
N GLN A 58 -4.34 7.98 -17.13
CA GLN A 58 -4.83 8.69 -15.95
C GLN A 58 -6.31 8.42 -15.73
N THR A 59 -6.81 8.53 -14.50
CA THR A 59 -8.21 8.23 -14.23
C THR A 59 -9.17 9.32 -14.74
N TRP A 60 -10.11 8.91 -15.57
CA TRP A 60 -11.28 9.69 -15.99
C TRP A 60 -12.56 9.02 -15.50
N PHE A 61 -13.52 9.83 -15.07
CA PHE A 61 -14.78 9.36 -14.53
C PHE A 61 -15.97 10.06 -15.18
N TRP A 62 -17.16 9.49 -14.99
CA TRP A 62 -18.43 10.11 -15.30
C TRP A 62 -19.10 10.60 -14.00
N SER A 63 -19.28 11.91 -13.89
CA SER A 63 -19.97 12.50 -12.74
C SER A 63 -21.48 12.37 -12.92
N ARG A 64 -22.12 11.43 -12.21
CA ARG A 64 -23.58 11.23 -12.29
C ARG A 64 -24.40 12.47 -11.93
N SER A 65 -23.91 13.27 -10.99
CA SER A 65 -24.61 14.49 -10.54
C SER A 65 -24.46 15.65 -11.53
N ARG A 66 -23.31 15.76 -12.21
CA ARG A 66 -23.03 16.84 -13.17
C ARG A 66 -23.37 16.46 -14.61
N GLY A 67 -23.50 15.17 -14.90
CA GLY A 67 -23.75 14.67 -16.26
C GLY A 67 -22.60 14.96 -17.22
N GLU A 68 -21.35 14.93 -16.71
CA GLU A 68 -20.17 15.29 -17.49
C GLU A 68 -18.97 14.38 -17.18
N LEU A 69 -18.01 14.35 -18.11
CA LEU A 69 -16.71 13.74 -17.92
C LEU A 69 -15.89 14.52 -16.90
N TRP A 70 -15.12 13.79 -16.09
CA TRP A 70 -14.30 14.35 -15.04
C TRP A 70 -12.91 13.72 -15.04
N HIS A 71 -11.91 14.51 -15.40
CA HIS A 71 -10.50 14.18 -15.20
C HIS A 71 -10.13 14.39 -13.73
N LYS A 72 -9.84 13.29 -13.02
CA LYS A 72 -9.49 13.38 -11.59
C LYS A 72 -8.18 14.14 -11.43
N GLY A 73 -8.22 15.21 -10.64
CA GLY A 73 -7.04 16.05 -10.40
C GLY A 73 -6.71 17.06 -11.49
N GLY A 74 -7.41 17.06 -12.63
CA GLY A 74 -7.11 17.99 -13.74
C GLY A 74 -7.18 19.47 -13.37
N THR A 75 -7.95 19.82 -12.33
CA THR A 75 -8.01 21.19 -11.78
C THR A 75 -7.14 21.38 -10.54
N SER A 76 -7.08 20.39 -9.65
CA SER A 76 -6.39 20.53 -8.35
C SER A 76 -4.91 20.17 -8.38
N GLY A 77 -4.43 19.51 -9.44
CA GLY A 77 -3.11 18.87 -9.51
C GLY A 77 -3.08 17.45 -8.95
N ASN A 78 -4.08 17.04 -8.16
CA ASN A 78 -4.11 15.71 -7.52
C ASN A 78 -4.57 14.60 -8.47
N THR A 79 -3.79 14.41 -9.55
CA THR A 79 -4.02 13.39 -10.58
C THR A 79 -3.71 12.00 -10.07
N GLN A 80 -4.17 10.99 -10.80
CA GLN A 80 -3.94 9.58 -10.48
C GLN A 80 -3.44 8.87 -11.73
N ALA A 81 -2.17 8.47 -11.71
CA ALA A 81 -1.55 7.72 -12.80
C ALA A 81 -1.88 6.24 -12.66
N ILE A 82 -2.44 5.62 -13.70
CA ILE A 82 -2.92 4.23 -13.66
C ILE A 82 -1.74 3.28 -13.83
N THR A 83 -1.60 2.33 -12.90
CA THR A 83 -0.61 1.25 -12.96
C THR A 83 -1.23 -0.05 -13.47
N SER A 84 -2.46 -0.37 -13.07
CA SER A 84 -3.22 -1.50 -13.62
C SER A 84 -4.73 -1.30 -13.49
N ILE A 85 -5.48 -2.01 -14.33
CA ILE A 85 -6.94 -2.11 -14.25
C ILE A 85 -7.31 -3.59 -14.26
N HIS A 86 -8.13 -4.00 -13.30
CA HIS A 86 -8.70 -5.33 -13.20
C HIS A 86 -10.23 -5.21 -13.27
N TYR A 87 -10.88 -6.15 -13.94
CA TYR A 87 -12.33 -6.36 -13.85
C TYR A 87 -12.61 -7.52 -12.88
N ASP A 88 -13.77 -7.53 -12.26
CA ASP A 88 -14.20 -8.61 -11.36
C ASP A 88 -14.73 -9.83 -12.12
N CYS A 89 -15.24 -10.85 -11.40
CA CYS A 89 -15.51 -12.16 -11.99
C CYS A 89 -16.66 -12.18 -13.00
N ASP A 90 -17.57 -11.22 -12.95
CA ASP A 90 -18.67 -11.02 -13.89
C ASP A 90 -18.52 -9.75 -14.74
N SER A 91 -17.36 -9.09 -14.66
CA SER A 91 -16.96 -7.95 -15.47
C SER A 91 -17.87 -6.72 -15.33
N ASP A 92 -18.50 -6.54 -14.17
CA ASP A 92 -19.40 -5.42 -13.92
C ASP A 92 -18.80 -4.35 -12.99
N THR A 93 -17.58 -4.56 -12.49
CA THR A 93 -16.86 -3.61 -11.65
C THR A 93 -15.37 -3.59 -11.97
N LEU A 94 -14.75 -2.41 -11.90
CA LEU A 94 -13.30 -2.25 -12.04
C LEU A 94 -12.60 -1.99 -10.70
N LEU A 95 -11.43 -2.60 -10.54
CA LEU A 95 -10.39 -2.19 -9.61
C LEU A 95 -9.28 -1.49 -10.41
N VAL A 96 -9.09 -0.20 -10.16
CA VAL A 96 -8.07 0.63 -10.81
C VAL A 96 -6.97 0.93 -9.81
N LYS A 97 -5.78 0.40 -10.05
CA LYS A 97 -4.59 0.72 -9.24
C LYS A 97 -3.90 1.95 -9.77
N VAL A 98 -3.54 2.87 -8.89
CA VAL A 98 -2.97 4.18 -9.25
C VAL A 98 -1.83 4.62 -8.35
N VAL A 99 -0.95 5.46 -8.88
CA VAL A 99 -0.05 6.32 -8.10
C VAL A 99 -0.70 7.71 -7.99
N PRO A 100 -1.12 8.16 -6.79
CA PRO A 100 -1.78 9.45 -6.61
C PRO A 100 -0.78 10.59 -6.40
N GLU A 101 -1.00 11.72 -7.08
CA GLU A 101 -0.23 12.97 -6.91
C GLU A 101 -0.85 13.84 -5.80
N GLY A 102 -0.93 13.30 -4.58
CA GLY A 102 -1.57 13.96 -3.43
C GLY A 102 -2.98 13.42 -3.10
N PRO A 103 -3.74 14.10 -2.22
CA PRO A 103 -4.94 13.51 -1.63
C PRO A 103 -6.03 13.24 -2.68
N ALA A 104 -6.64 12.04 -2.60
CA ALA A 104 -7.74 11.69 -3.49
C ALA A 104 -9.03 12.42 -3.11
N CYS A 105 -9.23 12.72 -1.83
CA CYS A 105 -10.42 13.40 -1.34
C CYS A 105 -10.34 14.93 -1.47
N HIS A 106 -11.45 15.56 -1.83
CA HIS A 106 -11.56 17.01 -1.90
C HIS A 106 -11.47 17.71 -0.53
N THR A 107 -11.52 16.95 0.58
CA THR A 107 -11.33 17.47 1.94
C THR A 107 -9.87 17.62 2.32
N GLY A 108 -8.94 17.10 1.49
CA GLY A 108 -7.51 17.03 1.80
C GLY A 108 -7.05 15.70 2.39
N GLU A 109 -7.98 14.78 2.67
CA GLU A 109 -7.67 13.42 3.14
C GLU A 109 -7.18 12.53 1.99
N THR A 110 -6.28 11.59 2.29
CA THR A 110 -5.74 10.62 1.31
C THR A 110 -6.86 9.82 0.65
N SER A 111 -7.76 9.25 1.45
CA SER A 111 -8.91 8.45 0.99
C SER A 111 -10.24 9.13 1.28
N CYS A 112 -11.25 8.89 0.43
CA CYS A 112 -12.64 9.23 0.71
C CYS A 112 -13.24 8.40 1.86
N PHE A 113 -12.65 7.27 2.21
CA PHE A 113 -13.13 6.32 3.24
C PHE A 113 -12.49 6.56 4.61
N PHE A 114 -12.12 7.81 4.93
CA PHE A 114 -11.46 8.21 6.17
C PHE A 114 -12.36 8.19 7.43
N ARG A 115 -13.64 7.81 7.31
CA ARG A 115 -14.59 7.75 8.42
C ARG A 115 -15.06 6.31 8.64
N GLU A 116 -14.98 5.85 9.88
CA GLU A 116 -15.40 4.52 10.28
C GLU A 116 -16.78 4.54 10.93
N LEU A 117 -17.62 3.55 10.61
CA LEU A 117 -18.87 3.30 11.32
C LEU A 117 -18.63 2.29 12.44
N PRO A 118 -18.96 2.61 13.71
CA PRO A 118 -18.78 1.69 14.80
C PRO A 118 -19.74 0.49 14.65
N LEU A 119 -19.22 -0.73 14.78
CA LEU A 119 -20.03 -1.94 14.79
C LEU A 119 -20.64 -2.17 16.17
N SER A 120 -21.96 -2.40 16.21
CA SER A 120 -22.69 -2.69 17.46
C SER A 120 -22.30 -4.03 18.10
N ASN A 121 -21.70 -4.94 17.32
CA ASN A 121 -21.18 -6.22 17.81
C ASN A 121 -19.85 -6.55 17.13
N PRO A 122 -18.70 -6.14 17.69
CA PRO A 122 -17.38 -6.40 17.10
C PRO A 122 -16.97 -7.89 17.11
N ALA A 123 -17.69 -8.77 17.82
CA ALA A 123 -17.31 -10.17 17.97
C ALA A 123 -17.67 -11.08 16.77
N ALA A 124 -18.51 -10.61 15.84
CA ALA A 124 -18.91 -11.40 14.66
C ALA A 124 -17.75 -11.68 13.68
N ALA A 125 -16.64 -10.94 13.77
CA ALA A 125 -15.48 -11.10 12.89
C ALA A 125 -14.55 -12.30 13.25
N LYS A 126 -14.73 -12.96 14.41
CA LYS A 126 -13.85 -14.06 14.86
C LYS A 126 -14.11 -15.42 14.20
N GLY A 127 -14.97 -15.48 13.17
CA GLY A 127 -15.50 -16.72 12.59
C GLY A 127 -14.76 -17.31 11.37
N ALA A 128 -13.72 -16.69 10.83
CA ALA A 128 -12.97 -17.25 9.71
C ALA A 128 -11.74 -18.05 10.19
N LYS A 129 -11.93 -19.37 10.44
CA LYS A 129 -10.95 -20.49 10.63
C LYS A 129 -9.56 -20.12 11.23
N GLY A 130 -9.04 -20.58 12.38
CA GLY A 130 -9.32 -21.67 13.32
C GLY A 130 -7.98 -22.29 13.80
N GLY A 131 -7.61 -22.20 15.09
CA GLY A 131 -6.50 -22.93 15.73
C GLY A 131 -6.09 -22.36 17.12
N PRO A 132 -5.83 -23.19 18.17
CA PRO A 132 -6.08 -22.79 19.56
C PRO A 132 -4.92 -22.14 20.33
N GLU A 133 -5.35 -21.21 21.18
CA GLU A 133 -4.84 -20.81 22.51
C GLU A 133 -3.42 -20.24 22.71
N ALA A 134 -3.43 -19.04 23.34
CA ALA A 134 -2.34 -18.24 23.92
C ALA A 134 -1.26 -17.79 22.92
N VAL A 135 -1.07 -16.51 22.59
CA VAL A 135 -0.91 -15.34 23.45
C VAL A 135 -1.19 -14.07 22.62
N SER A 136 -2.01 -13.14 23.13
CA SER A 136 -2.04 -11.69 22.82
C SER A 136 -1.55 -11.19 21.44
N ALA A 137 -2.14 -11.66 20.34
CA ALA A 137 -1.89 -11.08 19.01
C ALA A 137 -3.18 -10.44 18.45
N ARG A 138 -3.07 -9.18 17.99
CA ARG A 138 -4.17 -8.42 17.40
C ARG A 138 -4.78 -9.21 16.23
N PRO A 139 -6.12 -9.33 16.14
CA PRO A 139 -6.75 -10.12 15.09
C PRO A 139 -6.61 -9.42 13.74
N GLY A 140 -6.07 -10.16 12.76
CA GLY A 140 -6.26 -9.96 11.32
C GLY A 140 -6.24 -8.52 10.81
N LEU A 141 -5.04 -7.94 10.66
CA LEU A 141 -4.86 -6.84 9.72
C LEU A 141 -4.92 -7.44 8.31
N ASN A 142 -5.72 -6.83 7.41
CA ASN A 142 -5.71 -7.15 5.97
C ASN A 142 -4.26 -7.27 5.46
N ASP A 143 -4.00 -8.11 4.44
CA ASP A 143 -2.64 -8.29 3.93
C ASP A 143 -1.96 -6.97 3.49
N SER A 144 -2.76 -5.96 3.10
CA SER A 144 -2.31 -4.58 2.88
C SER A 144 -1.99 -3.82 4.18
N ALA A 145 -2.83 -3.95 5.19
CA ALA A 145 -2.68 -3.28 6.48
C ALA A 145 -1.58 -3.89 7.36
N ARG A 146 -1.12 -5.11 7.07
CA ARG A 146 -0.09 -5.81 7.87
C ARG A 146 1.24 -5.06 7.89
N PHE A 147 1.56 -4.32 6.82
CA PHE A 147 2.78 -3.55 6.67
C PHE A 147 2.58 -2.04 6.73
N ALA A 148 1.35 -1.55 6.87
CA ALA A 148 1.07 -0.11 6.97
C ALA A 148 1.88 0.60 8.06
N VAL A 149 2.20 -0.12 9.15
CA VAL A 149 3.06 0.39 10.23
C VAL A 149 4.47 0.74 9.76
N LEU A 150 5.03 0.04 8.77
CA LEU A 150 6.37 0.31 8.25
C LEU A 150 6.37 1.61 7.44
N GLY A 151 5.39 1.83 6.58
CA GLY A 151 5.25 3.08 5.82
C GLY A 151 5.03 4.29 6.73
N GLU A 152 4.22 4.14 7.79
CA GLU A 152 4.06 5.21 8.79
C GLU A 152 5.36 5.49 9.56
N LEU A 153 6.13 4.44 9.91
CA LEU A 153 7.44 4.62 10.54
C LEU A 153 8.42 5.35 9.62
N GLU A 154 8.50 5.01 8.33
CA GLU A 154 9.34 5.73 7.36
C GLU A 154 8.96 7.21 7.28
N ARG A 155 7.66 7.50 7.18
CA ARG A 155 7.14 8.88 7.15
C ARG A 155 7.57 9.66 8.40
N VAL A 156 7.37 9.09 9.59
CA VAL A 156 7.74 9.72 10.87
C VAL A 156 9.25 9.89 11.01
N ILE A 157 10.05 8.92 10.57
CA ILE A 157 11.51 9.00 10.61
C ILE A 157 12.01 10.11 9.68
N ALA A 158 11.47 10.21 8.46
CA ALA A 158 11.79 11.25 7.50
C ALA A 158 11.38 12.65 8.00
N GLU A 159 10.19 12.77 8.59
CA GLU A 159 9.69 14.00 9.23
C GLU A 159 10.64 14.44 10.36
N ARG A 160 11.03 13.53 11.25
CA ARG A 160 11.98 13.82 12.34
C ARG A 160 13.38 14.14 11.84
N GLU A 161 13.80 13.59 10.71
CA GLU A 161 15.05 13.98 10.09
C GLU A 161 15.02 15.42 9.59
N ALA A 162 13.93 15.82 8.95
CA ALA A 162 13.76 17.16 8.40
C ALA A 162 13.56 18.22 9.49
N GLU A 163 12.68 17.96 10.44
CA GLU A 163 12.23 18.95 11.43
C GLU A 163 13.12 19.04 12.67
N ARG A 164 13.91 17.99 12.96
CA ARG A 164 14.82 17.93 14.13
C ARG A 164 14.15 18.35 15.45
N PRO A 165 13.00 17.76 15.85
CA PRO A 165 12.34 18.13 17.10
C PRO A 165 13.25 17.89 18.32
N GLU A 166 13.30 18.86 19.22
CA GLU A 166 14.14 18.82 20.42
C GLU A 166 13.72 17.67 21.35
N GLY A 167 14.71 16.93 21.88
CA GLY A 167 14.48 15.83 22.80
C GLY A 167 13.99 14.52 22.17
N ALA A 168 13.71 14.48 20.87
CA ALA A 168 13.33 13.24 20.19
C ALA A 168 14.51 12.28 20.02
N TYR A 169 14.28 10.99 20.31
CA TYR A 169 15.31 9.95 20.17
C TYR A 169 15.85 9.83 18.73
N THR A 170 14.97 9.90 17.73
CA THR A 170 15.36 9.86 16.31
C THR A 170 16.24 11.05 15.94
N THR A 171 15.94 12.26 16.45
CA THR A 171 16.79 13.45 16.26
C THR A 171 18.19 13.20 16.83
N TYR A 172 18.27 12.67 18.06
CA TYR A 172 19.55 12.31 18.67
C TYR A 172 20.37 11.32 17.83
N LEU A 173 19.73 10.31 17.22
CA LEU A 173 20.44 9.35 16.37
C LEU A 173 21.08 10.02 15.16
N PHE A 174 20.32 10.86 14.46
CA PHE A 174 20.81 11.58 13.30
C PHE A 174 21.85 12.66 13.65
N ASP A 175 21.70 13.38 14.77
CA ASP A 175 22.69 14.36 15.24
C ASP A 175 24.04 13.70 15.55
N LYS A 176 24.03 12.43 15.97
CA LYS A 176 25.25 11.64 16.20
C LYS A 176 25.78 10.95 14.93
N GLY A 177 24.99 10.92 13.87
CA GLY A 177 25.35 10.39 12.56
C GLY A 177 25.46 8.88 12.49
N VAL A 178 25.88 8.41 11.31
CA VAL A 178 25.91 7.00 10.90
C VAL A 178 26.57 6.05 11.91
N ASP A 179 27.67 6.44 12.56
CA ASP A 179 28.37 5.57 13.51
C ASP A 179 27.50 5.21 14.72
N LYS A 180 26.70 6.16 15.22
CA LYS A 180 25.78 5.92 16.33
C LYS A 180 24.61 5.04 15.91
N ILE A 181 24.10 5.23 14.69
CA ILE A 181 23.03 4.41 14.13
C ILE A 181 23.51 2.96 13.95
N LEU A 182 24.68 2.76 13.35
CA LEU A 182 25.28 1.43 13.16
C LEU A 182 25.56 0.73 14.49
N LYS A 183 25.98 1.47 15.52
CA LYS A 183 26.13 0.92 16.87
C LYS A 183 24.82 0.33 17.38
N LYS A 184 23.70 1.04 17.23
CA LYS A 184 22.38 0.53 17.62
C LYS A 184 21.99 -0.70 16.80
N VAL A 185 22.14 -0.67 15.47
CA VAL A 185 21.88 -1.85 14.62
C VAL A 185 22.65 -3.08 15.10
N GLY A 186 23.92 -2.93 15.47
CA GLY A 186 24.74 -4.02 16.00
C GLY A 186 24.30 -4.53 17.38
N GLU A 187 23.87 -3.63 18.28
CA GLU A 187 23.30 -3.96 19.59
C GLU A 187 22.01 -4.80 19.41
N GLU A 188 21.01 -4.27 18.71
CA GLU A 188 19.70 -4.93 18.54
C GLU A 188 19.81 -6.26 17.80
N ALA A 189 20.74 -6.37 16.84
CA ALA A 189 21.01 -7.63 16.15
C ALA A 189 21.59 -8.69 17.09
N SER A 190 22.48 -8.27 18.00
CA SER A 190 23.07 -9.17 18.99
C SER A 190 22.04 -9.60 20.03
N GLU A 191 21.19 -8.67 20.48
CA GLU A 191 20.10 -8.92 21.43
C GLU A 191 19.05 -9.86 20.82
N THR A 192 18.67 -9.65 19.55
CA THR A 192 17.81 -10.56 18.77
C THR A 192 18.35 -11.99 18.76
N ILE A 193 19.65 -12.17 18.49
CA ILE A 193 20.29 -13.49 18.47
C ILE A 193 20.22 -14.15 19.86
N ILE A 194 20.47 -13.38 20.92
CA ILE A 194 20.45 -13.87 22.30
C ILE A 194 19.02 -14.28 22.69
N ALA A 195 18.03 -13.43 22.43
CA ALA A 195 16.63 -13.69 22.74
C ALA A 195 16.11 -14.95 22.02
N ALA A 196 16.44 -15.10 20.73
CA ALA A 196 16.11 -16.29 19.96
C ALA A 196 16.76 -17.56 20.53
N LYS A 197 18.05 -17.49 20.86
CA LYS A 197 18.79 -18.61 21.49
C LYS A 197 18.15 -19.01 22.83
N ASN A 198 17.72 -18.04 23.61
CA ASN A 198 17.10 -18.24 24.92
C ASN A 198 15.64 -18.73 24.81
N LYS A 199 15.07 -18.78 23.60
CA LYS A 199 13.66 -19.13 23.34
C LYS A 199 12.68 -18.19 24.04
N ASP A 200 13.09 -16.94 24.26
CA ASP A 200 12.23 -15.90 24.81
C ASP A 200 11.55 -15.14 23.67
N ASN A 201 10.32 -15.54 23.34
CA ASN A 201 9.54 -14.88 22.29
C ASN A 201 9.04 -13.49 22.70
N ALA A 202 9.03 -13.14 23.99
CA ALA A 202 8.65 -11.82 24.44
C ALA A 202 9.80 -10.84 24.20
N GLU A 203 11.01 -11.20 24.64
CA GLU A 203 12.24 -10.45 24.38
C GLU A 203 12.51 -10.39 22.87
N LEU A 204 12.46 -11.52 22.16
CA LEU A 204 12.71 -11.56 20.71
C LEU A 204 11.80 -10.61 19.92
N ARG A 205 10.53 -10.46 20.34
CA ARG A 205 9.60 -9.51 19.71
C ARG A 205 10.09 -8.08 19.88
N LEU A 206 10.61 -7.71 21.05
CA LEU A 206 11.11 -6.36 21.33
C LEU A 206 12.38 -6.10 20.52
N GLU A 207 13.37 -6.99 20.59
CA GLU A 207 14.66 -6.80 19.93
C GLU A 207 14.53 -6.79 18.39
N VAL A 208 13.67 -7.62 17.82
CA VAL A 208 13.39 -7.58 16.38
C VAL A 208 12.69 -6.29 15.98
N SER A 209 11.80 -5.77 16.83
CA SER A 209 11.12 -4.49 16.57
C SER A 209 12.11 -3.34 16.58
N ASP A 210 13.02 -3.30 17.56
CA ASP A 210 14.06 -2.27 17.65
C ASP A 210 15.08 -2.41 16.52
N LEU A 211 15.44 -3.64 16.13
CA LEU A 211 16.29 -3.88 14.97
C LEU A 211 15.66 -3.34 13.68
N ILE A 212 14.38 -3.64 13.43
CA ILE A 212 13.66 -3.12 12.26
C ILE A 212 13.65 -1.59 12.28
N TYR A 213 13.32 -0.98 13.42
CA TYR A 213 13.32 0.48 13.56
C TYR A 213 14.69 1.10 13.23
N HIS A 214 15.78 0.58 13.81
CA HIS A 214 17.12 1.13 13.57
C HIS A 214 17.61 0.86 12.14
N LEU A 215 17.17 -0.22 11.48
CA LEU A 215 17.40 -0.44 10.06
C LEU A 215 16.68 0.63 9.21
N LEU A 216 15.43 0.97 9.51
CA LEU A 216 14.71 2.04 8.80
C LEU A 216 15.40 3.41 8.99
N VAL A 217 15.88 3.72 10.20
CA VAL A 217 16.67 4.94 10.45
C VAL A 217 17.97 4.94 9.63
N LEU A 218 18.65 3.80 9.53
CA LEU A 218 19.85 3.65 8.70
C LEU A 218 19.53 3.88 7.21
N LEU A 219 18.45 3.30 6.71
CA LEU A 219 17.99 3.48 5.33
C LEU A 219 17.74 4.97 5.02
N GLN A 220 17.03 5.67 5.91
CA GLN A 220 16.78 7.11 5.77
C GLN A 220 18.06 7.95 5.79
N GLU A 221 19.00 7.67 6.72
CA GLU A 221 20.32 8.34 6.79
C GLU A 221 21.11 8.16 5.49
N ARG A 222 21.01 6.97 4.88
CA ARG A 222 21.72 6.63 3.63
C ARG A 222 20.99 7.05 2.36
N LYS A 223 19.79 7.62 2.48
CA LYS A 223 18.90 7.95 1.35
C LYS A 223 18.63 6.73 0.46
N LEU A 224 18.43 5.58 1.10
CA LEU A 224 18.10 4.32 0.43
C LEU A 224 16.65 3.96 0.77
N PRO A 225 15.69 4.06 -0.17
CA PRO A 225 14.28 3.74 0.08
C PRO A 225 14.08 2.29 0.50
N LEU A 226 13.12 2.02 1.40
CA LEU A 226 12.75 0.65 1.76
C LEU A 226 12.28 -0.15 0.53
N ASP A 227 11.62 0.50 -0.43
CA ASP A 227 11.15 -0.13 -1.67
C ASP A 227 12.29 -0.79 -2.45
N GLU A 228 13.49 -0.17 -2.49
CA GLU A 228 14.66 -0.79 -3.14
C GLU A 228 15.09 -2.10 -2.43
N ILE A 229 14.90 -2.19 -1.11
CA ILE A 229 15.15 -3.42 -0.35
C ILE A 229 14.07 -4.47 -0.64
N MET A 230 12.80 -4.05 -0.75
CA MET A 230 11.68 -4.93 -1.06
C MET A 230 11.79 -5.51 -2.48
N ASP A 231 12.22 -4.70 -3.44
CA ASP A 231 12.51 -5.13 -4.81
C ASP A 231 13.63 -6.17 -4.84
N GLU A 232 14.75 -5.91 -4.14
CA GLU A 232 15.86 -6.86 -4.03
C GLU A 232 15.42 -8.19 -3.37
N LEU A 233 14.59 -8.14 -2.33
CA LEU A 233 14.02 -9.35 -1.71
C LEU A 233 13.12 -10.12 -2.67
N SER A 234 12.30 -9.42 -3.46
CA SER A 234 11.42 -10.02 -4.46
C SER A 234 12.23 -10.71 -5.56
N LEU A 235 13.27 -10.04 -6.08
CA LEU A 235 14.18 -10.60 -7.08
C LEU A 235 14.90 -11.88 -6.60
N ARG A 236 15.26 -11.95 -5.31
CA ARG A 236 15.90 -13.14 -4.72
C ARG A 236 14.95 -14.32 -4.60
N HIS A 237 13.65 -14.08 -4.48
CA HIS A 237 12.66 -15.14 -4.45
C HIS A 237 12.49 -15.81 -5.83
N GLU A 238 12.65 -15.04 -6.90
CA GLU A 238 12.49 -15.50 -8.28
C GLU A 238 13.72 -16.20 -8.87
N ARG A 239 14.92 -16.00 -8.28
CA ARG A 239 16.14 -16.70 -8.71
C ARG A 239 16.21 -18.10 -8.07
N PRO A 240 16.40 -19.19 -8.85
CA PRO A 240 16.70 -20.51 -8.29
C PRO A 240 17.93 -20.39 -7.40
N ARG A 241 17.88 -20.95 -6.18
CA ARG A 241 19.03 -21.02 -5.29
C ARG A 241 20.19 -21.66 -6.05
N ARG A 242 21.28 -20.93 -6.23
CA ARG A 242 22.57 -21.55 -6.53
C ARG A 242 23.07 -22.12 -5.20
N ASP A 243 22.88 -23.43 -5.06
CA ASP A 243 23.54 -24.23 -4.03
C ASP A 243 25.08 -24.08 -4.12
#